data_AF-A0A949IQR7-F1
#
_entry.id   AF-A0A949IQR7-F1
#
_cell.length_a   1.000
_cell.length_b   1.000
_cell.length_c   1.000
_cell.angle_alpha   90.00
_cell.angle_beta   90.00
_cell.angle_gamma   90.00
#
_symmetry.space_group_name_H-M   'P 1'
#
loop_
_entity.id
_entity.type
_entity.pdbx_description
1 polymer ?
#
loop_
_entity_poly.entity_id
_entity_poly.type
_entity_poly.pdbx_seq_one_letter_code
_entity_poly.pdbx_strand_id
1 'polypeptide(L)'
;MDFKQFNMAAIQKYTSPQAIKDFDRFLDNLPVSVGYNALIAAGLVCLMGATSVWFSSVELDKVSKLHADLTNVQALKPPVPVLKYLPVSETVLKPLSKKISDTFKGVSLVPGSGEVKVSAQDTDYFPQFLAAISYLEHGGRNWKVSTSSLCVGTDCKGAKLYADLKVNIVEFSEPTTDNGPVTKSK
;
A
#
# COMPACT_ATOMS: atom_id res chain seq x y z
N MET A 1 -10.14 -2.71 4.79
CA MET A 1 -10.95 -2.99 5.99
C MET A 1 -10.15 -2.54 7.18
N ASP A 2 -10.71 -1.63 7.98
CA ASP A 2 -9.99 -0.83 8.99
C ASP A 2 -10.07 -1.51 10.36
N PHE A 3 -8.97 -2.12 10.81
CA PHE A 3 -8.90 -2.87 12.09
C PHE A 3 -8.71 -1.96 13.32
N LYS A 4 -8.76 -0.63 13.18
CA LYS A 4 -8.54 0.32 14.29
C LYS A 4 -9.77 0.58 15.17
N GLN A 5 -10.92 -0.02 14.87
CA GLN A 5 -12.13 0.08 15.71
C GLN A 5 -12.41 -1.18 16.55
N PHE A 6 -11.44 -2.09 16.70
CA PHE A 6 -11.49 -3.04 17.80
C PHE A 6 -11.27 -2.30 19.11
N ASN A 7 -12.38 -1.91 19.74
CA ASN A 7 -12.40 -1.19 21.00
C ASN A 7 -11.93 -2.13 22.12
N MET A 8 -10.62 -2.21 22.28
CA MET A 8 -9.98 -3.13 23.22
C MET A 8 -10.35 -2.83 24.68
N ALA A 9 -10.74 -1.59 24.96
CA ALA A 9 -11.32 -1.19 26.24
C ALA A 9 -12.74 -1.75 26.47
N ALA A 10 -13.54 -1.92 25.41
CA ALA A 10 -14.83 -2.60 25.51
C ALA A 10 -14.65 -4.09 25.80
N ILE A 11 -13.70 -4.76 25.14
CA ILE A 11 -13.38 -6.18 25.40
C ILE A 11 -12.84 -6.36 26.82
N GLN A 12 -11.92 -5.48 27.28
CA GLN A 12 -11.44 -5.47 28.67
C GLN A 12 -12.55 -5.25 29.70
N LYS A 13 -13.61 -4.52 29.36
CA LYS A 13 -14.76 -4.34 30.26
C LYS A 13 -15.55 -5.63 30.45
N TYR A 14 -15.73 -6.40 29.38
CA TYR A 14 -16.39 -7.71 29.41
C TYR A 14 -15.51 -8.83 29.97
N THR A 15 -14.18 -8.69 29.91
CA THR A 15 -13.22 -9.62 30.53
C THR A 15 -12.63 -9.11 31.84
N SER A 16 -13.18 -8.02 32.39
CA SER A 16 -12.71 -7.45 33.64
C SER A 16 -13.01 -8.40 34.82
N PRO A 17 -12.14 -8.49 35.83
CA PRO A 17 -12.36 -9.32 37.02
C PRO A 17 -13.64 -8.96 37.80
N GLN A 18 -14.23 -7.79 37.52
CA GLN A 18 -15.53 -7.37 38.05
C GLN A 18 -16.69 -8.20 37.46
N ALA A 19 -16.65 -8.52 36.16
CA ALA A 19 -17.69 -9.32 35.50
C ALA A 19 -17.71 -10.76 36.03
N ILE A 20 -16.54 -11.32 36.36
CA ILE A 20 -16.45 -12.64 37.00
C ILE A 20 -17.01 -12.58 38.43
N LYS A 21 -16.74 -11.52 39.20
CA LYS A 21 -17.31 -11.34 40.54
C LYS A 21 -18.83 -11.11 40.54
N ASP A 22 -19.37 -10.41 39.54
CA ASP A 22 -20.82 -10.21 39.40
C ASP A 22 -21.52 -11.49 38.93
N PHE A 23 -20.85 -12.31 38.12
CA PHE A 23 -21.32 -13.66 37.79
C PHE A 23 -21.31 -14.58 39.02
N ASP A 24 -20.25 -14.54 39.83
CA ASP A 24 -20.14 -15.30 41.09
C ASP A 24 -21.24 -14.88 42.07
N ARG A 25 -21.45 -13.57 42.24
CA ARG A 25 -22.52 -13.00 43.06
C ARG A 25 -23.93 -13.31 42.53
N PHE A 26 -24.08 -13.46 41.21
CA PHE A 26 -25.31 -13.89 40.59
C PHE A 26 -25.57 -15.38 40.86
N LEU A 27 -24.57 -16.24 40.73
CA LEU A 27 -24.66 -17.66 41.07
C LEU A 27 -25.01 -17.88 42.55
N ASP A 28 -24.40 -17.10 43.45
CA ASP A 28 -24.64 -17.19 44.90
C ASP A 28 -26.03 -16.70 45.32
N ASN A 29 -26.64 -15.78 44.56
CA ASN A 29 -27.97 -15.23 44.84
C ASN A 29 -29.08 -15.87 44.01
N LEU A 30 -28.83 -16.99 43.33
CA LEU A 30 -29.92 -17.73 42.67
C LEU A 30 -30.85 -18.30 43.74
N PRO A 31 -32.12 -17.84 43.84
CA PRO A 31 -33.07 -18.46 44.75
C PRO A 31 -33.28 -19.91 44.27
N VAL A 32 -33.41 -20.86 45.20
CA VAL A 32 -33.71 -22.29 44.96
C VAL A 32 -35.03 -22.56 44.17
N SER A 33 -35.66 -21.51 43.65
CA SER A 33 -36.83 -21.49 42.79
C SER A 33 -36.61 -20.78 41.44
N VAL A 34 -35.36 -20.70 40.92
CA VAL A 34 -35.17 -20.39 39.49
C VAL A 34 -35.89 -21.46 38.66
N GLY A 35 -37.09 -21.13 38.19
CA GLY A 35 -37.92 -22.03 37.41
C GLY A 35 -37.14 -22.58 36.23
N TYR A 36 -37.38 -23.84 35.89
CA TYR A 36 -36.71 -24.64 34.85
C TYR A 36 -36.36 -23.83 33.56
N ASN A 37 -37.23 -22.89 33.18
CA ASN A 37 -37.06 -22.00 32.03
C ASN A 37 -35.86 -21.02 32.12
N ALA A 38 -35.52 -20.51 33.30
CA ALA A 38 -34.39 -19.61 33.49
C ALA A 38 -33.05 -20.33 33.34
N LEU A 39 -32.97 -21.58 33.81
CA LEU A 39 -31.79 -22.43 33.71
C LEU A 39 -31.55 -22.88 32.25
N ILE A 40 -32.63 -23.16 31.51
CA ILE A 40 -32.58 -23.44 30.08
C ILE A 40 -32.11 -22.20 29.29
N ALA A 41 -32.65 -21.02 29.59
CA ALA A 41 -32.26 -19.79 28.91
C ALA A 41 -30.77 -19.45 29.14
N ALA A 42 -30.28 -19.57 30.38
CA ALA A 42 -28.87 -19.37 30.68
C ALA A 42 -27.97 -20.38 29.96
N GLY A 43 -28.36 -21.65 29.89
CA GLY A 43 -27.63 -22.69 29.15
C GLY A 43 -27.52 -22.39 27.65
N LEU A 44 -28.59 -21.91 27.02
CA LEU A 44 -28.58 -21.52 25.61
C LEU A 44 -27.67 -20.32 25.35
N VAL A 45 -27.68 -19.32 26.23
CA VAL A 45 -26.81 -18.14 26.11
C VAL A 45 -25.33 -18.53 26.28
N CYS A 46 -25.00 -19.41 27.23
CA CYS A 46 -23.64 -19.93 27.39
C CYS A 46 -23.18 -20.75 26.18
N LEU A 47 -24.05 -21.57 25.58
CA LEU A 47 -23.72 -22.32 24.36
C LEU A 47 -23.45 -21.40 23.16
N MET A 48 -24.26 -20.35 22.98
CA MET A 48 -24.01 -19.35 21.94
C MET A 48 -22.70 -18.59 22.19
N GLY A 49 -22.41 -18.23 23.44
CA GLY A 49 -21.14 -17.63 23.84
C GLY A 49 -19.95 -18.53 23.52
N ALA A 50 -19.97 -19.79 23.95
CA ALA A 50 -18.89 -20.75 23.73
C ALA A 50 -18.62 -21.01 22.24
N THR A 51 -19.66 -21.12 21.42
CA THR A 51 -19.53 -21.33 19.97
C THR A 51 -18.94 -20.12 19.24
N SER A 52 -19.34 -18.89 19.63
CA SER A 52 -18.79 -17.67 19.05
C SER A 52 -17.30 -17.48 19.36
N VAL A 53 -16.88 -17.83 20.58
CA VAL A 53 -15.46 -17.77 20.99
C VAL A 53 -14.64 -18.80 20.23
N TRP A 54 -15.13 -20.04 20.12
CA TRP A 54 -14.42 -21.09 19.40
C TRP A 54 -14.23 -20.76 17.92
N PHE A 55 -15.26 -20.23 17.26
CA PHE A 55 -15.15 -19.80 15.86
C PHE A 55 -14.10 -18.68 15.69
N SER A 56 -14.06 -17.72 16.62
CA SER A 56 -13.08 -16.63 16.60
C SER A 56 -11.64 -17.12 16.83
N SER A 57 -11.44 -18.17 17.64
CA SER A 57 -10.11 -18.76 17.86
C SER A 57 -9.52 -19.42 16.60
N VAL A 58 -10.34 -20.06 15.77
CA VAL A 58 -9.88 -20.72 14.53
C VAL A 58 -9.33 -19.71 13.51
N GLU A 59 -9.86 -18.49 13.48
CA GLU A 59 -9.36 -17.43 12.61
C GLU A 59 -8.02 -16.87 13.11
N LEU A 60 -7.84 -16.74 14.43
CA LEU A 60 -6.59 -16.27 15.04
C LEU A 60 -5.40 -17.21 14.76
N ASP A 61 -5.63 -18.53 14.72
CA ASP A 61 -4.59 -19.51 14.39
C ASP A 61 -4.08 -19.39 12.95
N LYS A 62 -4.94 -18.96 12.02
CA LYS A 62 -4.54 -18.74 10.62
C LYS A 62 -3.69 -17.47 10.50
N VAL A 63 -4.06 -16.41 11.22
CA VAL A 63 -3.31 -15.14 11.24
C VAL A 63 -1.95 -15.33 11.90
N SER A 64 -1.85 -16.10 12.98
CA SER A 64 -0.57 -16.38 13.64
C SER A 64 0.36 -17.23 12.77
N LYS A 65 -0.17 -18.24 12.06
CA LYS A 65 0.58 -19.01 11.06
C LYS A 65 1.08 -18.15 9.91
N LEU A 66 0.26 -17.26 9.36
CA LEU A 66 0.69 -16.31 8.33
C LEU A 66 1.80 -15.38 8.83
N HIS A 67 1.69 -14.90 10.08
CA HIS A 67 2.76 -14.13 10.70
C HIS A 67 4.04 -14.95 10.85
N ALA A 68 3.94 -16.21 11.29
CA ALA A 68 5.09 -17.12 11.42
C ALA A 68 5.74 -17.41 10.07
N ASP A 69 4.94 -17.68 9.03
CA ASP A 69 5.42 -17.89 7.66
C ASP A 69 6.05 -16.62 7.09
N LEU A 70 5.48 -15.44 7.34
CA LEU A 70 6.09 -14.16 6.95
C LEU A 70 7.41 -13.92 7.69
N THR A 71 7.54 -14.28 8.96
CA THR A 71 8.82 -14.19 9.68
C THR A 71 9.85 -15.20 9.17
N ASN A 72 9.42 -16.40 8.78
CA ASN A 72 10.30 -17.41 8.20
C ASN A 72 10.77 -17.00 6.79
N VAL A 73 9.87 -16.44 5.98
CA VAL A 73 10.18 -15.89 4.64
C VAL A 73 11.01 -14.60 4.74
N GLN A 74 10.87 -13.81 5.81
CA GLN A 74 11.75 -12.67 6.07
C GLN A 74 13.19 -13.10 6.37
N ALA A 75 13.41 -14.30 6.94
CA ALA A 75 14.76 -14.88 7.10
C ALA A 75 15.37 -15.34 5.77
N LEU A 76 14.53 -15.60 4.76
CA LEU A 76 14.91 -15.86 3.38
C LEU A 76 14.79 -14.58 2.52
N LYS A 77 15.14 -13.40 3.05
CA LYS A 77 15.23 -12.18 2.22
C LYS A 77 16.27 -12.44 1.12
N PRO A 78 15.87 -12.64 -0.16
CA PRO A 78 16.85 -12.74 -1.21
C PRO A 78 17.59 -11.39 -1.27
N PRO A 79 18.87 -11.37 -1.65
CA PRO A 79 19.59 -10.13 -1.84
C PRO A 79 18.89 -9.33 -2.96
N VAL A 80 18.05 -8.37 -2.57
CA VAL A 80 17.29 -7.57 -3.53
C VAL A 80 18.26 -6.54 -4.11
N PRO A 81 18.45 -6.50 -5.44
CA PRO A 81 19.31 -5.52 -6.07
C PRO A 81 18.77 -4.12 -5.79
N VAL A 82 19.64 -3.22 -5.34
CA VAL A 82 19.28 -1.82 -5.07
C VAL A 82 19.17 -1.11 -6.43
N LEU A 83 17.97 -0.61 -6.72
CA LEU A 83 17.69 0.15 -7.94
C LEU A 83 18.38 1.51 -7.86
N LYS A 84 19.32 1.77 -8.77
CA LYS A 84 19.89 3.12 -8.95
C LYS A 84 19.17 3.81 -10.11
N TYR A 85 18.78 5.06 -9.90
CA TYR A 85 18.11 5.90 -10.89
C TYR A 85 19.12 6.91 -11.44
N LEU A 86 19.55 6.72 -12.69
CA LEU A 86 20.41 7.68 -13.38
C LEU A 86 19.57 8.52 -14.33
N PRO A 87 19.76 9.85 -14.40
CA PRO A 87 19.01 10.68 -15.35
C PRO A 87 19.36 10.31 -16.79
N VAL A 88 18.35 10.18 -17.66
CA VAL A 88 18.57 9.93 -19.09
C VAL A 88 19.28 11.13 -19.71
N SER A 89 20.31 10.87 -20.52
CA SER A 89 21.05 11.93 -21.21
C SER A 89 20.21 12.64 -22.27
N GLU A 90 20.39 13.96 -22.39
CA GLU A 90 19.66 14.80 -23.37
C GLU A 90 19.86 14.37 -24.83
N THR A 91 20.97 13.68 -25.13
CA THR A 91 21.29 13.21 -26.48
C THR A 91 20.32 12.14 -26.98
N VAL A 92 19.68 11.40 -26.07
CA VAL A 92 18.66 10.39 -26.39
C VAL A 92 17.26 11.00 -26.39
N LEU A 93 17.01 11.99 -25.53
CA LEU A 93 15.70 12.66 -25.42
C LEU A 93 15.42 13.61 -26.60
N LYS A 94 16.44 14.25 -27.19
CA LYS A 94 16.30 15.16 -28.34
C LYS A 94 15.74 14.48 -29.62
N PRO A 95 16.27 13.35 -30.11
CA PRO A 95 15.69 12.69 -31.28
C PRO A 95 14.29 12.13 -31.01
N LEU A 96 14.04 11.65 -29.79
CA LEU A 96 12.75 11.11 -29.38
C LEU A 96 11.68 12.20 -29.30
N SER A 97 11.98 13.33 -28.64
CA SER A 97 11.08 14.49 -28.55
C SER A 97 10.77 15.07 -29.93
N LYS A 98 11.75 15.11 -30.85
CA LYS A 98 11.52 15.52 -32.24
C LYS A 98 10.54 14.57 -32.95
N LYS A 99 10.75 13.26 -32.84
CA LYS A 99 9.85 12.25 -33.43
C LYS A 99 8.42 12.34 -32.88
N ILE A 100 8.27 12.56 -31.58
CA ILE A 100 6.97 12.72 -30.92
C ILE A 100 6.29 14.01 -31.40
N SER A 101 7.01 15.13 -31.45
CA SER A 101 6.48 16.42 -31.93
C SER A 101 6.10 16.37 -33.42
N ASP A 102 6.84 15.58 -34.22
CA ASP A 102 6.52 15.37 -35.63
C ASP A 102 5.26 14.52 -35.81
N THR A 103 5.07 13.50 -34.95
CA THR A 103 3.94 12.56 -34.99
C THR A 103 2.66 13.17 -34.42
N PHE A 104 2.75 13.88 -33.30
CA PHE A 104 1.62 14.45 -32.57
C PHE A 104 1.60 15.97 -32.76
N LYS A 105 0.93 16.41 -33.84
CA LYS A 105 0.75 17.84 -34.12
C LYS A 105 -0.06 18.50 -33.00
N GLY A 106 0.38 19.68 -32.56
CA GLY A 106 -0.25 20.44 -31.47
C GLY A 106 0.34 20.21 -30.08
N VAL A 107 1.28 19.27 -29.93
CA VAL A 107 1.99 19.00 -28.68
C VAL A 107 3.45 19.45 -28.81
N SER A 108 3.94 20.22 -27.84
CA SER A 108 5.33 20.65 -27.74
C SER A 108 6.04 19.87 -26.65
N LEU A 109 7.17 19.26 -26.99
CA LEU A 109 8.06 18.58 -26.05
C LEU A 109 9.37 19.35 -25.94
N VAL A 110 9.68 19.80 -24.73
CA VAL A 110 10.95 20.46 -24.42
C VAL A 110 11.78 19.50 -23.55
N PRO A 111 12.81 18.86 -24.12
CA PRO A 111 13.70 17.98 -23.35
C PRO A 111 14.71 18.82 -22.53
N GLY A 112 14.88 18.46 -21.26
CA GLY A 112 15.94 18.91 -20.37
C GLY A 112 16.77 17.74 -19.83
N SER A 113 17.66 17.99 -18.88
CA SER A 113 18.55 16.98 -18.30
C SER A 113 17.80 16.03 -17.35
N GLY A 114 17.24 14.94 -17.90
CA GLY A 114 16.45 13.96 -17.15
C GLY A 114 15.02 14.43 -16.84
N GLU A 115 14.59 15.57 -17.37
CA GLU A 115 13.24 16.11 -17.28
C GLU A 115 12.71 16.39 -18.69
N VAL A 116 11.44 16.10 -18.94
CA VAL A 116 10.76 16.35 -20.20
C VAL A 116 9.47 17.08 -19.91
N LYS A 117 9.35 18.30 -20.46
CA LYS A 117 8.13 19.10 -20.36
C LYS A 117 7.29 18.87 -21.59
N VAL A 118 6.07 18.42 -21.38
CA VAL A 118 5.07 18.22 -22.44
C VAL A 118 3.99 19.28 -22.27
N SER A 119 3.66 20.00 -23.34
CA SER A 119 2.64 21.04 -23.30
C SER A 119 1.80 21.08 -24.56
N ALA A 120 0.54 21.50 -24.45
CA ALA A 120 -0.31 21.80 -25.59
C ALA A 120 -1.18 23.04 -25.28
N GLN A 121 -1.40 23.87 -26.31
CA GLN A 121 -2.09 25.15 -26.14
C GLN A 121 -3.58 24.98 -25.87
N ASP A 122 -4.22 24.00 -26.52
CA ASP A 122 -5.65 23.74 -26.42
C ASP A 122 -5.98 22.37 -25.85
N THR A 123 -7.13 22.29 -25.18
CA THR A 123 -7.69 21.05 -24.63
C THR A 123 -8.10 20.06 -25.71
N ASP A 124 -8.30 20.51 -26.94
CA ASP A 124 -8.66 19.67 -28.08
C ASP A 124 -7.52 18.69 -28.44
N TYR A 125 -6.29 19.04 -28.07
CA TYR A 125 -5.11 18.19 -28.26
C TYR A 125 -4.88 17.21 -27.10
N PHE A 126 -5.84 17.05 -26.19
CA PHE A 126 -5.70 16.17 -25.02
C PHE A 126 -5.41 14.70 -25.39
N PRO A 127 -6.05 14.09 -26.40
CA PRO A 127 -5.72 12.72 -26.80
C PRO A 127 -4.28 12.59 -27.31
N GLN A 128 -3.81 13.56 -28.09
CA GLN A 128 -2.44 13.61 -28.62
C GLN A 128 -1.42 13.83 -27.49
N PHE A 129 -1.78 14.67 -26.52
CA PHE A 129 -0.97 14.93 -25.33
C PHE A 129 -0.78 13.65 -24.50
N LEU A 130 -1.86 12.91 -24.19
CA LEU A 130 -1.75 11.64 -23.48
C LEU A 130 -0.98 10.58 -24.26
N ALA A 131 -1.20 10.50 -25.58
CA ALA A 131 -0.47 9.57 -26.44
C ALA A 131 1.03 9.89 -26.48
N ALA A 132 1.41 11.17 -26.50
CA ALA A 132 2.80 11.61 -26.44
C ALA A 132 3.47 11.20 -25.12
N ILE A 133 2.77 11.36 -23.98
CA ILE A 133 3.25 10.91 -22.67
C ILE A 133 3.42 9.39 -22.66
N SER A 134 2.43 8.63 -23.11
CA SER A 134 2.51 7.17 -23.16
C SER A 134 3.65 6.68 -24.08
N TYR A 135 3.90 7.37 -25.20
CA TYR A 135 5.03 7.06 -26.07
C TYR A 135 6.37 7.35 -25.39
N LEU A 136 6.45 8.39 -24.54
CA LEU A 136 7.63 8.71 -23.74
C LEU A 136 7.93 7.61 -22.71
N GLU A 137 6.90 7.09 -22.04
CA GLU A 137 7.03 6.00 -21.06
C GLU A 137 7.59 4.71 -21.69
N HIS A 138 7.26 4.46 -22.95
CA HIS A 138 7.76 3.32 -23.72
C HIS A 138 9.00 3.65 -24.57
N GLY A 139 9.62 4.82 -24.38
CA GLY A 139 10.67 5.33 -25.25
C GLY A 139 12.00 4.56 -25.21
N GLY A 140 12.27 3.78 -24.15
CA GLY A 140 13.52 3.05 -24.01
C GLY A 140 13.49 1.90 -23.00
N ARG A 141 14.52 1.05 -23.06
CA ARG A 141 14.70 -0.08 -22.14
C ARG A 141 15.13 0.41 -20.76
N ASN A 142 14.52 -0.14 -19.71
CA ASN A 142 14.77 0.21 -18.30
C ASN A 142 14.47 1.67 -17.96
N TRP A 143 13.54 2.32 -18.65
CA TRP A 143 13.12 3.67 -18.31
C TRP A 143 12.05 3.66 -17.23
N LYS A 144 12.20 4.57 -16.28
CA LYS A 144 11.16 4.93 -15.32
C LYS A 144 10.85 6.40 -15.52
N VAL A 145 9.67 6.65 -16.08
CA VAL A 145 9.10 7.99 -16.14
C VAL A 145 8.33 8.22 -14.85
N SER A 146 8.49 9.39 -14.25
CA SER A 146 7.79 9.80 -13.03
C SER A 146 7.19 11.18 -13.24
N THR A 147 5.88 11.30 -13.08
CA THR A 147 5.16 12.56 -13.23
C THR A 147 5.43 13.46 -12.03
N SER A 148 6.13 14.57 -12.26
CA SER A 148 6.41 15.57 -11.21
C SER A 148 5.26 16.56 -11.06
N SER A 149 4.64 16.97 -12.16
CA SER A 149 3.43 17.79 -12.13
C SER A 149 2.59 17.54 -13.38
N LEU A 150 1.27 17.64 -13.24
CA LEU A 150 0.30 17.50 -14.31
C LEU A 150 -0.79 18.56 -14.11
N CYS A 151 -1.06 19.34 -15.14
CA CYS A 151 -2.13 20.34 -15.16
C CYS A 151 -2.93 20.18 -16.44
N VAL A 152 -4.25 20.04 -16.29
CA VAL A 152 -5.20 19.83 -17.38
C VAL A 152 -6.39 20.76 -17.17
N GLY A 153 -6.62 21.69 -18.09
CA GLY A 153 -7.79 22.56 -18.09
C GLY A 153 -7.44 24.05 -18.23
N THR A 154 -8.47 24.88 -18.17
CA THR A 154 -8.38 26.33 -18.35
C THR A 154 -7.69 27.05 -17.19
N ASP A 155 -7.58 26.39 -16.04
CA ASP A 155 -6.99 26.97 -14.83
C ASP A 155 -5.45 26.90 -14.83
N CYS A 156 -4.88 26.23 -15.83
CA CYS A 156 -3.43 26.09 -16.00
C CYS A 156 -2.83 27.41 -16.51
N LYS A 157 -1.78 27.89 -15.81
CA LYS A 157 -1.08 29.13 -16.17
C LYS A 157 -0.22 28.88 -17.42
N GLY A 158 -0.58 29.52 -18.54
CA GLY A 158 0.15 29.44 -19.81
C GLY A 158 -0.52 28.46 -20.78
N ALA A 159 -0.09 27.20 -20.77
CA ALA A 159 -0.67 26.14 -21.60
C ALA A 159 -1.85 25.48 -20.90
N LYS A 160 -2.96 25.23 -21.61
CA LYS A 160 -4.14 24.53 -21.04
C LYS A 160 -3.83 23.07 -20.68
N LEU A 161 -2.80 22.49 -21.30
CA LEU A 161 -2.30 21.15 -20.98
C LEU A 161 -0.79 21.23 -20.71
N TYR A 162 -0.37 20.77 -19.54
CA TYR A 162 1.02 20.77 -19.10
C TYR A 162 1.36 19.52 -18.28
N ALA A 163 2.49 18.88 -18.57
CA ALA A 163 3.07 17.84 -17.74
C ALA A 163 4.59 18.02 -17.64
N ASP A 164 5.11 17.78 -16.44
CA ASP A 164 6.55 17.71 -16.18
C ASP A 164 6.91 16.29 -15.76
N LEU A 165 7.75 15.64 -16.57
CA LEU A 165 8.05 14.22 -16.47
C LEU A 165 9.55 14.03 -16.20
N LYS A 166 9.88 13.33 -15.12
CA LYS A 166 11.27 12.91 -14.82
C LYS A 166 11.54 11.57 -15.44
N VAL A 167 12.57 11.48 -16.29
CA VAL A 167 12.94 10.26 -17.00
C VAL A 167 14.27 9.75 -16.46
N ASN A 168 14.22 8.62 -15.77
CA ASN A 168 15.40 7.95 -15.21
C ASN A 168 15.60 6.58 -15.84
N ILE A 169 16.86 6.18 -15.99
CA ILE A 169 17.25 4.80 -16.29
C ILE A 169 17.36 4.05 -14.96
N VAL A 170 16.75 2.87 -14.91
CA VAL A 170 16.84 1.94 -13.80
C VAL A 170 18.02 1.01 -14.05
N GLU A 171 19.08 1.16 -13.26
CA GLU A 171 20.19 0.23 -13.25
C GLU A 171 20.10 -0.68 -12.03
N PHE A 172 20.33 -1.97 -12.25
CA PHE A 172 20.45 -2.95 -11.19
C PHE A 172 21.90 -2.93 -10.68
N SER A 173 22.10 -2.44 -9.46
CA SER A 173 23.41 -2.57 -8.81
C SER A 173 23.46 -3.84 -7.96
N GLU A 174 24.64 -4.45 -7.91
CA GLU A 174 24.89 -5.61 -7.06
C GLU A 174 24.62 -5.26 -5.59
N PRO A 175 24.03 -6.19 -4.81
CA PRO A 175 23.71 -5.97 -3.41
C PRO A 175 25.01 -5.69 -2.64
N THR A 176 25.06 -4.57 -1.91
CA THR A 176 26.14 -4.33 -0.96
C THR A 176 26.03 -5.38 0.14
N THR A 177 26.99 -6.30 0.19
CA THR A 177 27.18 -7.22 1.31
C THR A 177 27.53 -6.38 2.54
N ASP A 178 26.51 -6.03 3.34
CA ASP A 178 26.69 -5.53 4.69
C ASP A 178 27.20 -6.68 5.57
N ASN A 179 28.46 -7.04 5.39
CA ASN A 179 29.19 -7.83 6.37
C ASN A 179 29.51 -6.91 7.54
N GLY A 180 28.51 -6.65 8.38
CA GLY A 180 28.72 -6.06 9.69
C GLY A 180 29.78 -6.88 10.44
N PRO A 181 30.73 -6.24 11.14
CA PRO A 181 31.83 -6.95 11.79
C PRO A 181 31.29 -7.89 12.86
N VAL A 182 31.45 -9.20 12.63
CA VAL A 182 31.23 -10.23 13.65
C VAL A 182 32.31 -10.07 14.71
N THR A 183 32.03 -9.24 15.72
CA THR A 183 32.75 -9.25 16.98
C THR A 183 32.38 -10.53 17.72
N LYS A 184 33.22 -11.56 17.57
CA LYS A 184 33.17 -12.73 18.46
C LYS A 184 33.59 -12.27 19.86
N SER A 185 32.63 -12.25 20.78
CA SER A 185 32.87 -12.07 22.22
C SER A 185 32.62 -13.39 22.93
N LYS A 186 33.64 -13.78 23.71
CA LYS A 186 33.79 -14.94 24.60
C LYS A 186 33.97 -16.33 23.98
#